data_AF-A0A0A0DQT8-F1
#
_entry.id   AF-A0A0A0DQT8-F1
#
_cell.length_a   1.000
_cell.length_b   1.000
_cell.length_c   1.000
_cell.angle_alpha   90.00
_cell.angle_beta   90.00
_cell.angle_gamma   90.00
#
_symmetry.space_group_name_H-M   'P 1'
#
loop_
_entity.id
_entity.type
_entity.pdbx_description
1 polymer ?
#
loop_
_entity_poly.entity_id
_entity_poly.type
_entity_poly.pdbx_seq_one_letter_code
_entity_poly.pdbx_strand_id
1 'polypeptide(L)'
;MPNQALGLHRVAPRVYDLTGTRTGSIRDQLLRAGLVANGLIDTNEISSADHLLVIGAGAAGMCAAMNAAYWGVHVTVVELDQVPFATFFRARWRRVDPCEYDWPHPHCQQGLFPQSNGWFPLPQTTGTGADLAHSWTHLWQQWQALYDGKGKRGHIELLTSLDGRPMVNPANHRYPAGANHVEVSAPWQTGDTPSVRPFGAIINAAGFGVECTDSDGQCPDPWNGFQGPAFWKDDDQIPNDPKEHIPHTNVVISGGGDGAMQDFQRVVTGHFGLTLLKALQDAIDHHRPGFQLDADGLIRSLLSAEESARRMHAWQRQAHPAKQMTAAWHAAFEQAIVPHIKRLGQAALDAVAHDVLRGSLKNGQLKVTWAHRLSTPEYAYALNRFLCLVLNTLCSEASSNMIKHSVQLLPRHEITAISPSAKANHHPCVSAKGCIGVLHDVTLTSHTGLPHPIKDVDLIIVRHGADRSTTPGRGPYAPEQMTPYDIPV
;
A
#
# COMPACT_ATOMS: atom_id res chain seq x y z
N MET A 1 11.38 -13.80 -27.83
CA MET A 1 11.98 -13.47 -26.53
C MET A 1 11.01 -13.90 -25.44
N PRO A 2 11.46 -14.38 -24.27
CA PRO A 2 10.55 -14.68 -23.17
C PRO A 2 9.77 -13.42 -22.78
N ASN A 3 8.46 -13.54 -22.60
CA ASN A 3 7.65 -12.43 -22.09
C ASN A 3 8.14 -12.11 -20.66
N GLN A 4 8.67 -10.90 -20.46
CA GLN A 4 9.31 -10.50 -19.20
C GLN A 4 8.32 -10.48 -18.03
N ALA A 5 7.08 -10.06 -18.26
CA ALA A 5 6.03 -10.05 -17.23
C ALA A 5 5.73 -11.48 -16.75
N LEU A 6 5.58 -12.43 -17.68
CA LEU A 6 5.41 -13.84 -17.32
C LEU A 6 6.62 -14.37 -16.57
N GLY A 7 7.84 -14.06 -17.02
CA GLY A 7 9.07 -14.50 -16.37
C GLY A 7 9.21 -14.00 -14.93
N LEU A 8 8.81 -12.75 -14.65
CA LEU A 8 8.89 -12.15 -13.32
C LEU A 8 7.88 -12.76 -12.34
N HIS A 9 6.68 -13.11 -12.84
CA HIS A 9 5.58 -13.59 -12.02
C HIS A 9 5.47 -15.12 -11.95
N ARG A 10 6.19 -15.87 -12.78
CA ARG A 10 6.12 -17.34 -12.77
C ARG A 10 6.79 -17.92 -11.53
N VAL A 11 6.04 -18.71 -10.77
CA VAL A 11 6.51 -19.37 -9.54
C VAL A 11 6.56 -20.89 -9.65
N ALA A 12 5.82 -21.45 -10.60
CA ALA A 12 5.87 -22.85 -11.02
C ALA A 12 5.37 -22.96 -12.48
N PRO A 13 5.47 -24.12 -13.15
CA PRO A 13 4.89 -24.29 -14.47
C PRO A 13 3.41 -23.89 -14.48
N ARG A 14 3.02 -22.94 -15.34
CA ARG A 14 1.64 -22.43 -15.47
C ARG A 14 1.05 -21.79 -14.21
N VAL A 15 1.86 -21.46 -13.20
CA VAL A 15 1.43 -20.76 -11.97
C VAL A 15 2.14 -19.41 -11.87
N TYR A 16 1.35 -18.36 -11.75
CA TYR A 16 1.79 -16.96 -11.75
C TYR A 16 1.34 -16.25 -10.48
N ASP A 17 2.25 -15.58 -9.78
CA ASP A 17 1.98 -14.89 -8.53
C ASP A 17 2.13 -13.37 -8.68
N LEU A 18 1.02 -12.66 -8.58
CA LEU A 18 1.00 -11.19 -8.61
C LEU A 18 1.36 -10.57 -7.25
N THR A 19 1.44 -11.39 -6.19
CA THR A 19 1.66 -10.95 -4.81
C THR A 19 3.14 -10.85 -4.43
N GLY A 20 4.04 -11.51 -5.19
CA GLY A 20 5.48 -11.55 -4.92
C GLY A 20 6.21 -10.20 -5.09
N THR A 21 5.70 -9.30 -5.94
CA THR A 21 6.23 -7.94 -6.15
C THR A 21 5.56 -6.96 -5.20
N ARG A 22 6.28 -6.48 -4.17
CA ARG A 22 5.73 -5.79 -2.99
C ARG A 22 5.37 -4.31 -3.16
N THR A 23 4.72 -3.95 -4.24
CA THR A 23 4.17 -2.59 -4.39
C THR A 23 2.67 -2.60 -4.24
N GLY A 24 2.24 -1.80 -3.28
CA GLY A 24 0.86 -1.74 -2.85
C GLY A 24 -0.02 -0.77 -3.63
N SER A 25 0.49 -0.04 -4.64
CA SER A 25 -0.40 0.85 -5.38
C SER A 25 -1.43 0.01 -6.13
N ILE A 26 -2.66 0.53 -6.21
CA ILE A 26 -3.74 -0.20 -6.86
C ILE A 26 -3.55 -0.21 -8.37
N ARG A 27 -3.01 0.87 -8.94
CA ARG A 27 -2.68 0.94 -10.35
C ARG A 27 -1.73 -0.18 -10.73
N ASP A 28 -0.65 -0.37 -9.97
CA ASP A 28 0.37 -1.32 -10.36
C ASP A 28 -0.13 -2.77 -10.22
N GLN A 29 -1.00 -3.02 -9.25
CA GLN A 29 -1.75 -4.27 -9.16
C GLN A 29 -2.60 -4.53 -10.42
N LEU A 30 -3.31 -3.51 -10.93
CA LEU A 30 -4.08 -3.61 -12.17
C LEU A 30 -3.17 -3.83 -13.38
N LEU A 31 -2.06 -3.09 -13.48
CA LEU A 31 -1.07 -3.18 -14.55
C LEU A 31 -0.49 -4.59 -14.66
N ARG A 32 0.05 -5.12 -13.55
CA ARG A 32 0.64 -6.47 -13.51
C ARG A 32 -0.38 -7.54 -13.90
N ALA A 33 -1.60 -7.42 -13.39
CA ALA A 33 -2.69 -8.33 -13.74
C ALA A 33 -2.98 -8.32 -15.25
N GLY A 34 -3.08 -7.14 -15.86
CA GLY A 34 -3.30 -6.99 -17.30
C GLY A 34 -2.12 -7.54 -18.13
N LEU A 35 -0.89 -7.20 -17.76
CA LEU A 35 0.32 -7.65 -18.46
C LEU A 35 0.50 -9.18 -18.39
N VAL A 36 0.24 -9.79 -17.24
CA VAL A 36 0.32 -11.25 -17.08
C VAL A 36 -0.79 -11.92 -17.87
N ALA A 37 -2.05 -11.48 -17.75
CA ALA A 37 -3.16 -12.07 -18.48
C ALA A 37 -2.96 -12.01 -20.01
N ASN A 38 -2.62 -10.83 -20.55
CA ASN A 38 -2.32 -10.67 -21.97
C ASN A 38 -1.08 -11.44 -22.39
N GLY A 39 -0.04 -11.45 -21.55
CA GLY A 39 1.17 -12.23 -21.81
C GLY A 39 0.89 -13.72 -22.02
N LEU A 40 0.01 -14.32 -21.22
CA LEU A 40 -0.38 -15.72 -21.36
C LEU A 40 -1.06 -16.02 -22.70
N ILE A 41 -1.84 -15.06 -23.21
CA ILE A 41 -2.55 -15.16 -24.48
C ILE A 41 -1.57 -14.97 -25.65
N ASP A 42 -0.74 -13.93 -25.58
CA ASP A 42 0.24 -13.58 -26.62
C ASP A 42 1.29 -14.68 -26.82
N THR A 43 1.67 -15.38 -25.74
CA THR A 43 2.58 -16.54 -25.81
C THR A 43 1.87 -17.86 -26.07
N ASN A 44 0.54 -17.86 -26.22
CA ASN A 44 -0.30 -19.03 -26.40
C ASN A 44 -0.10 -20.09 -25.28
N GLU A 45 0.16 -19.62 -24.06
CA GLU A 45 0.13 -20.48 -22.86
C GLU A 45 -1.29 -20.77 -22.41
N ILE A 46 -2.22 -19.85 -22.71
CA ILE A 46 -3.67 -20.07 -22.65
C ILE A 46 -4.30 -19.60 -23.97
N SER A 47 -5.41 -20.23 -24.33
CA SER A 47 -6.22 -19.90 -25.51
C SER A 47 -7.71 -19.91 -25.16
N SER A 48 -8.57 -19.58 -26.13
CA SER A 48 -10.03 -19.67 -25.95
C SER A 48 -10.56 -21.08 -25.70
N ALA A 49 -9.73 -22.12 -25.92
CA ALA A 49 -10.08 -23.51 -25.59
C ALA A 49 -9.69 -23.89 -24.14
N ASP A 50 -8.91 -23.04 -23.46
CA ASP A 50 -8.42 -23.28 -22.12
C ASP A 50 -9.27 -22.55 -21.06
N HIS A 51 -9.08 -22.95 -19.80
CA HIS A 51 -9.65 -22.28 -18.63
C HIS A 51 -8.54 -21.64 -17.79
N LEU A 52 -8.77 -20.42 -17.31
CA LEU A 52 -7.88 -19.71 -16.39
C LEU A 52 -8.45 -19.77 -14.97
N LEU A 53 -7.62 -20.14 -13.99
CA LEU A 53 -7.97 -20.03 -12.58
C LEU A 53 -7.37 -18.73 -12.01
N VAL A 54 -8.19 -17.88 -11.39
CA VAL A 54 -7.74 -16.67 -10.69
C VAL A 54 -8.12 -16.79 -9.22
N ILE A 55 -7.14 -16.61 -8.33
CA ILE A 55 -7.35 -16.66 -6.88
C ILE A 55 -7.39 -15.22 -6.33
N GLY A 56 -8.54 -14.82 -5.80
CA GLY A 56 -8.85 -13.48 -5.29
C GLY A 56 -9.63 -12.63 -6.31
N ALA A 57 -10.76 -12.06 -5.89
CA ALA A 57 -11.60 -11.12 -6.65
C ALA A 57 -11.41 -9.66 -6.18
N GLY A 58 -10.17 -9.30 -5.82
CA GLY A 58 -9.75 -7.91 -5.66
C GLY A 58 -9.49 -7.21 -6.99
N ALA A 59 -8.91 -6.01 -6.94
CA ALA A 59 -8.60 -5.19 -8.12
C ALA A 59 -7.79 -5.97 -9.18
N ALA A 60 -6.66 -6.57 -8.77
CA ALA A 60 -5.80 -7.36 -9.66
C ALA A 60 -6.53 -8.57 -10.26
N GLY A 61 -7.20 -9.38 -9.44
CA GLY A 61 -7.82 -10.62 -9.90
C GLY A 61 -8.96 -10.38 -10.88
N MET A 62 -9.84 -9.43 -10.58
CA MET A 62 -10.90 -9.05 -11.51
C MET A 62 -10.35 -8.42 -12.80
N CYS A 63 -9.27 -7.62 -12.70
CA CYS A 63 -8.58 -7.10 -13.89
C CYS A 63 -8.03 -8.23 -14.78
N ALA A 64 -7.36 -9.23 -14.20
CA ALA A 64 -6.84 -10.38 -14.95
C ALA A 64 -7.97 -11.20 -15.58
N ALA A 65 -9.04 -11.48 -14.82
CA ALA A 65 -10.18 -12.26 -15.28
C ALA A 65 -10.90 -11.58 -16.45
N MET A 66 -11.21 -10.29 -16.32
CA MET A 66 -11.89 -9.52 -17.37
C MET A 66 -11.03 -9.39 -18.63
N ASN A 67 -9.71 -9.21 -18.49
CA ASN A 67 -8.80 -9.20 -19.64
C ASN A 67 -8.77 -10.55 -20.35
N ALA A 68 -8.61 -11.66 -19.62
CA ALA A 68 -8.58 -12.99 -20.23
C ALA A 68 -9.91 -13.34 -20.91
N ALA A 69 -11.03 -13.07 -20.25
CA ALA A 69 -12.36 -13.31 -20.81
C ALA A 69 -12.68 -12.43 -22.01
N TYR A 70 -12.15 -11.20 -22.04
CA TYR A 70 -12.23 -10.37 -23.24
C TYR A 70 -11.63 -11.11 -24.45
N TRP A 71 -10.54 -11.86 -24.29
CA TRP A 71 -9.92 -12.62 -25.37
C TRP A 71 -10.51 -14.02 -25.61
N GLY A 72 -11.67 -14.33 -25.01
CA GLY A 72 -12.36 -15.60 -25.25
C GLY A 72 -12.01 -16.72 -24.28
N VAL A 73 -11.14 -16.47 -23.29
CA VAL A 73 -10.74 -17.48 -22.29
C VAL A 73 -11.82 -17.61 -21.22
N HIS A 74 -12.22 -18.83 -20.88
CA HIS A 74 -13.09 -19.06 -19.73
C HIS A 74 -12.30 -18.91 -18.44
N VAL A 75 -12.85 -18.25 -17.43
CA VAL A 75 -12.15 -17.93 -16.18
C VAL A 75 -12.97 -18.40 -15.00
N THR A 76 -12.35 -19.09 -14.05
CA THR A 76 -12.89 -19.31 -12.71
C THR A 76 -12.17 -18.38 -11.74
N VAL A 77 -12.90 -17.50 -11.06
CA VAL A 77 -12.38 -16.62 -10.01
C VAL A 77 -12.84 -17.17 -8.66
N VAL A 78 -11.89 -17.39 -7.74
CA VAL A 78 -12.17 -17.86 -6.38
C VAL A 78 -11.95 -16.73 -5.39
N GLU A 79 -12.98 -16.38 -4.60
CA GLU A 79 -12.98 -15.31 -3.61
C GLU A 79 -13.37 -15.85 -2.23
N LEU A 80 -12.61 -15.41 -1.21
CA LEU A 80 -12.85 -15.78 0.18
C LEU A 80 -14.06 -15.04 0.74
N ASP A 81 -14.25 -13.78 0.40
CA ASP A 81 -15.40 -12.97 0.78
C ASP A 81 -16.66 -13.33 -0.05
N GLN A 82 -17.81 -12.78 0.36
CA GLN A 82 -19.09 -12.99 -0.33
C GLN A 82 -19.26 -12.11 -1.58
N VAL A 83 -18.41 -11.10 -1.76
CA VAL A 83 -18.51 -10.12 -2.85
C VAL A 83 -17.10 -9.77 -3.35
N PRO A 84 -16.94 -9.46 -4.65
CA PRO A 84 -15.67 -8.93 -5.16
C PRO A 84 -15.35 -7.57 -4.50
N PHE A 85 -14.08 -7.18 -4.51
CA PHE A 85 -13.60 -5.90 -3.96
C PHE A 85 -13.93 -5.63 -2.48
N ALA A 86 -14.25 -6.65 -1.69
CA ALA A 86 -14.74 -6.52 -0.31
C ALA A 86 -13.89 -5.63 0.61
N THR A 87 -12.55 -5.70 0.47
CA THR A 87 -11.62 -4.85 1.23
C THR A 87 -11.81 -3.36 0.94
N PHE A 88 -12.04 -2.99 -0.32
CA PHE A 88 -12.20 -1.60 -0.73
C PHE A 88 -13.56 -1.02 -0.35
N PHE A 89 -14.64 -1.83 -0.39
CA PHE A 89 -15.98 -1.38 -0.01
C PHE A 89 -16.08 -0.75 1.38
N ARG A 90 -15.20 -1.17 2.30
CA ARG A 90 -15.17 -0.69 3.69
C ARG A 90 -14.26 0.52 3.87
N ALA A 91 -13.35 0.79 2.93
CA ALA A 91 -12.32 1.83 3.02
C ALA A 91 -12.86 3.22 2.61
N ARG A 92 -13.70 3.83 3.44
CA ARG A 92 -14.33 5.15 3.16
C ARG A 92 -13.44 6.36 3.45
N TRP A 93 -12.34 6.15 4.18
CA TRP A 93 -11.43 7.21 4.62
C TRP A 93 -10.06 7.14 3.91
N ARG A 94 -9.74 6.04 3.23
CA ARG A 94 -8.49 5.91 2.47
C ARG A 94 -8.70 6.32 1.04
N ARG A 95 -8.02 7.39 0.63
CA ARG A 95 -7.95 7.82 -0.76
C ARG A 95 -6.92 6.97 -1.52
N VAL A 96 -7.25 6.69 -2.77
CA VAL A 96 -6.36 6.09 -3.74
C VAL A 96 -6.26 7.06 -4.91
N ASP A 97 -5.04 7.32 -5.37
CA ASP A 97 -4.78 8.03 -6.61
C ASP A 97 -3.93 7.14 -7.52
N PRO A 98 -4.33 6.92 -8.79
CA PRO A 98 -3.61 6.04 -9.69
C PRO A 98 -2.23 6.56 -10.09
N CYS A 99 -1.99 7.87 -10.01
CA CYS A 99 -0.80 8.52 -10.55
C CYS A 99 0.04 9.20 -9.48
N GLU A 100 -0.44 9.30 -8.23
CA GLU A 100 0.31 10.00 -7.16
C GLU A 100 1.72 9.48 -6.94
N TYR A 101 1.93 8.17 -7.11
CA TYR A 101 3.22 7.54 -6.89
C TYR A 101 4.19 7.64 -8.06
N ASP A 102 3.76 8.22 -9.19
CA ASP A 102 4.66 8.60 -10.28
C ASP A 102 5.37 9.91 -10.04
N TRP A 103 4.96 10.65 -9.00
CA TRP A 103 5.66 11.87 -8.64
C TRP A 103 7.16 11.59 -8.50
N PRO A 104 8.03 12.41 -9.11
CA PRO A 104 7.76 13.77 -9.63
C PRO A 104 7.48 13.87 -11.13
N HIS A 105 7.09 12.79 -11.82
CA HIS A 105 6.75 12.86 -13.24
C HIS A 105 5.50 13.73 -13.49
N PRO A 106 5.44 14.52 -14.59
CA PRO A 106 4.32 15.43 -14.86
C PRO A 106 2.94 14.78 -14.88
N HIS A 107 2.84 13.53 -15.32
CA HIS A 107 1.56 12.82 -15.40
C HIS A 107 1.00 12.41 -14.03
N CYS A 108 1.75 12.58 -12.94
CA CYS A 108 1.26 12.31 -11.59
C CYS A 108 -0.01 13.12 -11.26
N GLN A 109 -0.21 14.27 -11.91
CA GLN A 109 -1.35 15.16 -11.68
C GLN A 109 -2.64 14.74 -12.41
N GLN A 110 -2.61 13.69 -13.23
CA GLN A 110 -3.77 13.32 -14.05
C GLN A 110 -4.90 12.65 -13.25
N GLY A 111 -4.57 11.95 -12.16
CA GLY A 111 -5.57 11.30 -11.29
C GLY A 111 -6.45 10.25 -11.99
N LEU A 112 -5.99 9.69 -13.12
CA LEU A 112 -6.73 8.72 -13.93
C LEU A 112 -5.78 7.67 -14.53
N PHE A 113 -6.20 6.40 -14.49
CA PHE A 113 -5.56 5.28 -15.17
C PHE A 113 -6.61 4.30 -15.74
N PRO A 114 -6.38 3.69 -16.92
CA PRO A 114 -5.32 3.99 -17.87
C PRO A 114 -5.52 5.38 -18.49
N GLN A 115 -4.43 5.97 -19.00
CA GLN A 115 -4.50 7.25 -19.71
C GLN A 115 -5.08 7.11 -21.12
N SER A 116 -5.01 5.90 -21.69
CA SER A 116 -5.60 5.55 -22.98
C SER A 116 -6.82 4.66 -22.81
N ASN A 117 -7.87 4.93 -23.59
CA ASN A 117 -9.06 4.10 -23.61
C ASN A 117 -8.76 2.79 -24.35
N GLY A 118 -8.97 1.65 -23.68
CA GLY A 118 -9.25 0.39 -24.40
C GLY A 118 -8.52 -0.86 -23.92
N TRP A 119 -7.53 -0.76 -23.02
CA TRP A 119 -6.71 -1.93 -22.64
C TRP A 119 -6.92 -2.40 -21.20
N PHE A 120 -7.46 -1.56 -20.31
CA PHE A 120 -7.74 -1.95 -18.93
C PHE A 120 -9.25 -1.99 -18.65
N PRO A 121 -9.78 -3.12 -18.15
CA PRO A 121 -11.21 -3.29 -17.92
C PRO A 121 -11.72 -2.55 -16.68
N LEU A 122 -10.82 -2.19 -15.76
CA LEU A 122 -11.12 -1.49 -14.52
C LEU A 122 -10.39 -0.13 -14.51
N PRO A 123 -11.01 0.95 -15.02
CA PRO A 123 -10.45 2.28 -14.90
C PRO A 123 -10.39 2.70 -13.43
N GLN A 124 -9.34 3.40 -13.06
CA GLN A 124 -9.11 3.94 -11.74
C GLN A 124 -9.07 5.47 -11.83
N THR A 125 -9.93 6.13 -11.08
CA THR A 125 -9.88 7.58 -10.84
C THR A 125 -9.40 7.85 -9.42
N THR A 126 -8.97 9.07 -9.11
CA THR A 126 -8.78 9.47 -7.72
C THR A 126 -10.10 9.39 -6.95
N GLY A 127 -10.09 8.75 -5.78
CA GLY A 127 -11.29 8.57 -4.96
C GLY A 127 -10.99 7.77 -3.69
N THR A 128 -11.99 7.52 -2.85
CA THR A 128 -11.80 6.60 -1.73
C THR A 128 -11.77 5.15 -2.22
N GLY A 129 -11.22 4.24 -1.43
CA GLY A 129 -11.30 2.81 -1.73
C GLY A 129 -12.76 2.37 -1.95
N ALA A 130 -13.68 2.87 -1.12
CA ALA A 130 -15.10 2.58 -1.28
C ALA A 130 -15.65 3.09 -2.62
N ASP A 131 -15.33 4.32 -3.04
CA ASP A 131 -15.80 4.86 -4.32
C ASP A 131 -15.32 4.01 -5.51
N LEU A 132 -14.05 3.60 -5.47
CA LEU A 132 -13.47 2.71 -6.48
C LEU A 132 -14.19 1.36 -6.53
N ALA A 133 -14.46 0.74 -5.39
CA ALA A 133 -15.17 -0.53 -5.33
C ALA A 133 -16.57 -0.44 -5.97
N HIS A 134 -17.34 0.61 -5.65
CA HIS A 134 -18.67 0.81 -6.24
C HIS A 134 -18.58 1.00 -7.75
N SER A 135 -17.63 1.81 -8.22
CA SER A 135 -17.41 2.03 -9.66
C SER A 135 -17.05 0.73 -10.39
N TRP A 136 -16.10 -0.04 -9.86
CA TRP A 136 -15.68 -1.31 -10.44
C TRP A 136 -16.76 -2.37 -10.40
N THR A 137 -17.56 -2.46 -9.34
CA THR A 137 -18.69 -3.38 -9.30
C THR A 137 -19.73 -3.04 -10.36
N HIS A 138 -20.04 -1.76 -10.55
CA HIS A 138 -20.97 -1.35 -11.61
C HIS A 138 -20.41 -1.70 -13.01
N LEU A 139 -19.14 -1.40 -13.27
CA LEU A 139 -18.49 -1.74 -14.54
C LEU A 139 -18.42 -3.25 -14.78
N TRP A 140 -18.15 -4.02 -13.73
CA TRP A 140 -18.17 -5.47 -13.76
C TRP A 140 -19.56 -6.01 -14.14
N GLN A 141 -20.61 -5.54 -13.49
CA GLN A 141 -22.00 -5.94 -13.79
C GLN A 141 -22.40 -5.57 -15.22
N GLN A 142 -22.01 -4.37 -15.69
CA GLN A 142 -22.22 -3.97 -17.07
C GLN A 142 -21.48 -4.88 -18.06
N TRP A 143 -20.21 -5.21 -17.76
CA TRP A 143 -19.44 -6.14 -18.57
C TRP A 143 -20.10 -7.51 -18.62
N GLN A 144 -20.58 -8.02 -17.48
CA GLN A 144 -21.29 -9.30 -17.43
C GLN A 144 -22.53 -9.28 -18.31
N ALA A 145 -23.35 -8.23 -18.20
CA ALA A 145 -24.57 -8.09 -18.98
C ALA A 145 -24.29 -7.99 -20.50
N LEU A 146 -23.17 -7.42 -20.91
CA LEU A 146 -22.87 -7.15 -22.32
C LEU A 146 -22.03 -8.26 -22.99
N TYR A 147 -21.11 -8.89 -22.26
CA TYR A 147 -20.04 -9.68 -22.85
C TYR A 147 -19.92 -11.10 -22.33
N ASP A 148 -20.39 -11.41 -21.12
CA ASP A 148 -20.14 -12.71 -20.48
C ASP A 148 -20.76 -13.87 -21.27
N GLY A 149 -19.90 -14.74 -21.83
CA GLY A 149 -20.31 -15.85 -22.70
C GLY A 149 -20.95 -15.42 -24.03
N LYS A 150 -20.84 -14.14 -24.43
CA LYS A 150 -21.45 -13.59 -25.65
C LYS A 150 -20.43 -13.39 -26.76
N GLY A 151 -20.81 -13.78 -27.98
CA GLY A 151 -19.94 -13.65 -29.15
C GLY A 151 -18.67 -14.51 -29.04
N LYS A 152 -17.50 -13.90 -29.20
CA LYS A 152 -16.18 -14.56 -29.05
C LYS A 152 -15.56 -14.37 -27.65
N ARG A 153 -16.34 -13.90 -26.68
CA ARG A 153 -15.87 -13.62 -25.32
C ARG A 153 -16.06 -14.84 -24.43
N GLY A 154 -15.16 -14.99 -23.46
CA GLY A 154 -15.19 -16.08 -22.49
C GLY A 154 -16.25 -15.86 -21.41
N HIS A 155 -16.43 -16.87 -20.56
CA HIS A 155 -17.28 -16.78 -19.37
C HIS A 155 -16.44 -16.61 -18.11
N ILE A 156 -16.92 -15.82 -17.14
CA ILE A 156 -16.31 -15.72 -15.81
C ILE A 156 -17.24 -16.33 -14.76
N GLU A 157 -16.83 -17.47 -14.20
CA GLU A 157 -17.44 -18.13 -13.04
C GLU A 157 -16.84 -17.54 -11.75
N LEU A 158 -17.64 -16.84 -10.93
CA LEU A 158 -17.20 -16.31 -9.64
C LEU A 158 -17.66 -17.22 -8.49
N LEU A 159 -16.71 -17.85 -7.80
CA LEU A 159 -16.93 -18.70 -6.64
C LEU A 159 -16.56 -17.94 -5.36
N THR A 160 -17.56 -17.52 -4.58
CA THR A 160 -17.38 -16.73 -3.35
C THR A 160 -17.40 -17.61 -2.10
N SER A 161 -16.97 -17.09 -0.94
CA SER A 161 -16.93 -17.84 0.33
C SER A 161 -16.04 -19.09 0.30
N LEU A 162 -15.02 -19.08 -0.56
CA LEU A 162 -14.12 -20.22 -0.77
C LEU A 162 -12.65 -19.78 -0.63
N ASP A 163 -11.91 -20.46 0.24
CA ASP A 163 -10.47 -20.19 0.41
C ASP A 163 -9.67 -20.81 -0.73
N GLY A 164 -9.28 -19.96 -1.70
CA GLY A 164 -8.46 -20.37 -2.84
C GLY A 164 -6.96 -20.45 -2.56
N ARG A 165 -6.46 -20.04 -1.38
CA ARG A 165 -5.01 -20.04 -1.09
C ARG A 165 -4.36 -21.41 -1.26
N PRO A 166 -4.96 -22.54 -0.84
CA PRO A 166 -4.41 -23.87 -1.08
C PRO A 166 -4.31 -24.24 -2.57
N MET A 167 -5.11 -23.62 -3.44
CA MET A 167 -5.14 -23.91 -4.89
C MET A 167 -3.93 -23.34 -5.64
N VAL A 168 -3.17 -22.42 -5.03
CA VAL A 168 -1.95 -21.86 -5.63
C VAL A 168 -0.74 -22.77 -5.42
N ASN A 169 -0.76 -23.62 -4.38
CA ASN A 169 0.40 -24.41 -3.99
C ASN A 169 0.72 -25.49 -5.05
N PRO A 170 1.91 -25.45 -5.69
CA PRO A 170 2.30 -26.44 -6.70
C PRO A 170 2.32 -27.88 -6.21
N ALA A 171 2.46 -28.10 -4.90
CA ALA A 171 2.39 -29.43 -4.30
C ALA A 171 1.00 -30.07 -4.40
N ASN A 172 -0.05 -29.26 -4.60
CA ASN A 172 -1.43 -29.70 -4.75
C ASN A 172 -1.84 -29.86 -6.22
N HIS A 173 -0.90 -29.72 -7.15
CA HIS A 173 -1.15 -29.76 -8.59
C HIS A 173 -0.69 -31.07 -9.21
N ARG A 174 -1.37 -31.50 -10.26
CA ARG A 174 -0.92 -32.57 -11.15
C ARG A 174 -0.67 -32.02 -12.56
N TYR A 175 0.42 -32.47 -13.17
CA TYR A 175 0.85 -32.06 -14.50
C TYR A 175 0.87 -33.30 -15.41
N PRO A 176 -0.24 -33.61 -16.13
CA PRO A 176 -0.29 -34.78 -16.98
C PRO A 176 0.74 -34.69 -18.12
N ALA A 177 1.41 -35.80 -18.43
CA ALA A 177 2.45 -35.83 -19.45
C ALA A 177 1.88 -35.45 -20.83
N GLY A 178 2.50 -34.48 -21.50
CA GLY A 178 2.06 -33.98 -22.81
C GLY A 178 0.81 -33.09 -22.77
N ALA A 179 0.26 -32.80 -21.60
CA ALA A 179 -0.87 -31.89 -21.47
C ALA A 179 -0.45 -30.42 -21.38
N ASN A 180 -1.26 -29.54 -21.97
CA ASN A 180 -1.10 -28.09 -21.89
C ASN A 180 -1.94 -27.48 -20.75
N HIS A 181 -2.12 -28.19 -19.64
CA HIS A 181 -2.88 -27.72 -18.49
C HIS A 181 -2.29 -28.21 -17.16
N VAL A 182 -2.74 -27.61 -16.08
CA VAL A 182 -2.53 -28.02 -14.70
C VAL A 182 -3.85 -28.51 -14.11
N GLU A 183 -3.85 -29.67 -13.45
CA GLU A 183 -4.98 -30.23 -12.73
C GLU A 183 -4.96 -29.73 -11.27
N VAL A 184 -6.03 -29.06 -10.85
CA VAL A 184 -6.19 -28.51 -9.49
C VAL A 184 -7.28 -29.29 -8.77
N SER A 185 -6.99 -29.79 -7.56
CA SER A 185 -7.98 -30.46 -6.70
C SER A 185 -8.46 -29.51 -5.60
N ALA A 186 -9.76 -29.24 -5.56
CA ALA A 186 -10.35 -28.34 -4.56
C ALA A 186 -11.84 -28.62 -4.31
N PRO A 187 -12.37 -28.24 -3.13
CA PRO A 187 -13.81 -28.23 -2.89
C PRO A 187 -14.38 -27.00 -3.62
N TRP A 188 -14.76 -27.15 -4.89
CA TRP A 188 -15.23 -26.05 -5.75
C TRP A 188 -16.51 -25.36 -5.26
N GLN A 189 -17.10 -25.83 -4.16
CA GLN A 189 -18.08 -25.13 -3.33
C GLN A 189 -17.78 -25.40 -1.86
N THR A 190 -18.22 -24.49 -0.98
CA THR A 190 -18.01 -24.62 0.47
C THR A 190 -18.69 -25.87 1.01
N GLY A 191 -17.91 -26.79 1.58
CA GLY A 191 -18.41 -28.05 2.14
C GLY A 191 -18.40 -29.24 1.17
N ASP A 192 -18.04 -29.04 -0.09
CA ASP A 192 -17.92 -30.13 -1.07
C ASP A 192 -16.72 -31.03 -0.81
N THR A 193 -16.83 -32.27 -1.28
CA THR A 193 -15.65 -33.13 -1.46
C THR A 193 -14.77 -32.55 -2.57
N PRO A 194 -13.43 -32.49 -2.38
CA PRO A 194 -12.54 -32.01 -3.42
C PRO A 194 -12.70 -32.80 -4.73
N SER A 195 -12.78 -32.08 -5.85
CA SER A 195 -12.73 -32.66 -7.19
C SER A 195 -11.70 -31.95 -8.06
N VAL A 196 -11.29 -32.60 -9.14
CA VAL A 196 -10.22 -32.11 -10.01
C VAL A 196 -10.81 -31.34 -11.19
N ARG A 197 -10.30 -30.12 -11.44
CA ARG A 197 -10.56 -29.35 -12.67
C ARG A 197 -9.26 -29.00 -13.39
N PRO A 198 -9.21 -29.06 -14.74
CA PRO A 198 -8.03 -28.66 -15.52
C PRO A 198 -8.06 -27.14 -15.82
N PHE A 199 -6.89 -26.51 -15.77
CA PHE A 199 -6.70 -25.10 -16.13
C PHE A 199 -5.46 -24.91 -16.99
N GLY A 200 -5.52 -24.06 -18.02
CA GLY A 200 -4.35 -23.68 -18.81
C GLY A 200 -3.32 -22.91 -17.98
N ALA A 201 -3.76 -22.09 -17.02
CA ALA A 201 -2.88 -21.40 -16.07
C ALA A 201 -3.61 -21.03 -14.78
N ILE A 202 -2.83 -20.67 -13.75
CA ILE A 202 -3.30 -20.17 -12.46
C ILE A 202 -2.64 -18.80 -12.21
N ILE A 203 -3.44 -17.79 -11.86
CA ILE A 203 -2.99 -16.48 -11.40
C ILE A 203 -3.38 -16.31 -9.93
N ASN A 204 -2.39 -16.19 -9.05
CA ASN A 204 -2.59 -15.78 -7.67
C ASN A 204 -2.66 -14.25 -7.56
N ALA A 205 -3.83 -13.76 -7.17
CA ALA A 205 -4.14 -12.34 -6.97
C ALA A 205 -4.76 -12.09 -5.58
N ALA A 206 -4.51 -12.98 -4.60
CA ALA A 206 -5.12 -12.96 -3.26
C ALA A 206 -4.62 -11.82 -2.33
N GLY A 207 -3.93 -10.81 -2.89
CA GLY A 207 -3.35 -9.69 -2.14
C GLY A 207 -2.06 -10.03 -1.39
N PHE A 208 -1.48 -9.03 -0.71
CA PHE A 208 -0.14 -9.12 -0.09
C PHE A 208 -0.09 -9.84 1.26
N GLY A 209 -1.16 -10.55 1.65
CA GLY A 209 -1.29 -11.20 2.95
C GLY A 209 -1.99 -10.33 4.00
N VAL A 210 -1.81 -10.69 5.27
CA VAL A 210 -2.42 -10.00 6.41
C VAL A 210 -1.53 -8.82 6.81
N GLU A 211 -2.12 -7.66 7.07
CA GLU A 211 -1.36 -6.51 7.58
C GLU A 211 -0.86 -6.77 9.00
N CYS A 212 0.43 -6.49 9.26
CA CYS A 212 1.04 -6.55 10.59
C CYS A 212 0.60 -5.33 11.41
N THR A 213 -0.55 -5.46 12.07
CA THR A 213 -1.14 -4.47 12.98
C THR A 213 -1.03 -4.86 14.45
N ASP A 214 -0.60 -6.07 14.73
CA ASP A 214 -0.28 -6.61 16.06
C ASP A 214 1.24 -6.74 16.18
N SER A 215 1.74 -7.40 17.23
CA SER A 215 3.13 -7.83 17.15
C SER A 215 3.25 -8.96 16.14
N ASP A 216 4.40 -9.03 15.48
CA ASP A 216 4.76 -10.04 14.48
C ASP A 216 4.88 -11.50 15.01
N GLY A 217 4.07 -11.92 15.99
CA GLY A 217 3.98 -13.29 16.49
C GLY A 217 5.22 -13.84 17.19
N GLN A 218 6.26 -13.02 17.40
CA GLN A 218 7.51 -13.45 18.06
C GLN A 218 7.45 -13.40 19.59
N CYS A 219 6.36 -12.85 20.17
CA CYS A 219 6.17 -12.77 21.61
C CYS A 219 4.94 -13.62 22.01
N PRO A 220 5.04 -14.45 23.08
CA PRO A 220 3.96 -15.36 23.46
C PRO A 220 2.68 -14.67 23.97
N ASP A 221 2.71 -13.37 24.29
CA ASP A 221 1.52 -12.58 24.59
C ASP A 221 1.75 -11.09 24.27
N PRO A 222 1.72 -10.72 23.00
CA PRO A 222 2.26 -9.45 22.59
C PRO A 222 1.33 -8.29 22.91
N TRP A 223 1.88 -7.30 23.60
CA TRP A 223 1.21 -6.03 23.85
C TRP A 223 -0.17 -6.18 24.53
N ASN A 224 -0.32 -7.19 25.39
CA ASN A 224 -1.57 -7.55 26.05
C ASN A 224 -2.73 -7.82 25.07
N GLY A 225 -2.43 -8.44 23.92
CA GLY A 225 -3.39 -8.76 22.87
C GLY A 225 -3.75 -7.58 21.96
N PHE A 226 -3.15 -6.40 22.16
CA PHE A 226 -3.48 -5.20 21.38
C PHE A 226 -3.31 -5.43 19.87
N GLN A 227 -4.32 -5.00 19.13
CA GLN A 227 -4.32 -4.94 17.67
C GLN A 227 -4.62 -3.51 17.21
N GLY A 228 -3.75 -2.93 16.39
CA GLY A 228 -3.95 -1.60 15.79
C GLY A 228 -4.98 -1.63 14.64
N PRO A 229 -5.54 -0.48 14.26
CA PRO A 229 -6.54 -0.40 13.19
C PRO A 229 -5.91 -0.76 11.84
N ALA A 230 -6.47 -1.70 11.10
CA ALA A 230 -5.99 -2.08 9.77
C ALA A 230 -6.25 -0.97 8.72
N PHE A 231 -5.25 -0.72 7.88
CA PHE A 231 -5.19 0.40 6.94
C PHE A 231 -6.43 0.51 6.06
N TRP A 232 -6.90 -0.61 5.51
CA TRP A 232 -8.07 -0.66 4.61
C TRP A 232 -9.40 -0.98 5.31
N LYS A 233 -9.39 -1.48 6.55
CA LYS A 233 -10.59 -2.10 7.15
C LYS A 233 -11.19 -1.30 8.30
N ASP A 234 -10.37 -0.66 9.11
CA ASP A 234 -10.81 -0.03 10.35
C ASP A 234 -10.78 1.49 10.22
N ASP A 235 -11.89 2.13 10.59
CA ASP A 235 -11.98 3.59 10.68
C ASP A 235 -11.13 4.05 11.86
N ASP A 236 -10.02 4.73 11.54
CA ASP A 236 -9.07 5.26 12.52
C ASP A 236 -9.53 6.59 13.15
N GLN A 237 -10.72 7.08 12.80
CA GLN A 237 -11.31 8.34 13.26
C GLN A 237 -10.42 9.57 12.98
N ILE A 238 -9.48 9.47 12.04
CA ILE A 238 -8.69 10.61 11.56
C ILE A 238 -9.46 11.26 10.40
N PRO A 239 -10.00 12.47 10.57
CA PRO A 239 -10.77 13.13 9.53
C PRO A 239 -9.87 13.53 8.34
N ASN A 240 -10.42 13.46 7.12
CA ASN A 240 -9.72 13.89 5.90
C ASN A 240 -9.89 15.39 5.58
N ASP A 241 -10.53 16.14 6.49
CA ASP A 241 -10.60 17.60 6.42
C ASP A 241 -9.63 18.21 7.47
N PRO A 242 -8.73 19.12 7.07
CA PRO A 242 -7.85 19.85 7.99
C PRO A 242 -8.61 20.70 9.03
N LYS A 243 -9.84 21.12 8.74
CA LYS A 243 -10.69 21.95 9.61
C LYS A 243 -11.46 21.13 10.64
N GLU A 244 -11.66 19.85 10.39
CA GLU A 244 -12.34 18.96 11.33
C GLU A 244 -11.46 18.67 12.55
N HIS A 245 -12.11 18.60 13.71
CA HIS A 245 -11.45 18.26 14.96
C HIS A 245 -11.09 16.77 14.96
N ILE A 246 -9.80 16.48 15.12
CA ILE A 246 -9.36 15.12 15.43
C ILE A 246 -9.73 14.83 16.90
N PRO A 247 -10.48 13.76 17.19
CA PRO A 247 -10.93 13.47 18.57
C PRO A 247 -9.80 12.96 19.48
N HIS A 248 -8.58 12.86 18.96
CA HIS A 248 -7.41 12.32 19.63
C HIS A 248 -6.45 13.43 20.04
N THR A 249 -5.82 13.25 21.20
CA THR A 249 -4.92 14.21 21.83
C THR A 249 -3.48 13.71 21.86
N ASN A 250 -3.25 12.39 21.78
CA ASN A 250 -1.92 11.80 21.80
C ASN A 250 -1.86 10.54 20.92
N VAL A 251 -1.24 10.69 19.76
CA VAL A 251 -1.21 9.68 18.71
C VAL A 251 0.19 9.07 18.61
N VAL A 252 0.28 7.75 18.60
CA VAL A 252 1.52 7.01 18.29
C VAL A 252 1.34 6.29 16.95
N ILE A 253 2.26 6.52 16.03
CA ILE A 253 2.35 5.84 14.73
C ILE A 253 3.63 5.02 14.73
N SER A 254 3.52 3.70 14.59
CA SER A 254 4.66 2.79 14.53
C SER A 254 4.75 2.12 13.17
N GLY A 255 5.78 2.45 12.40
CA GLY A 255 5.99 1.89 11.06
C GLY A 255 6.82 2.81 10.16
N GLY A 256 7.57 2.22 9.23
CA GLY A 256 8.44 2.96 8.31
C GLY A 256 7.98 2.99 6.85
N GLY A 257 6.90 2.27 6.49
CA GLY A 257 6.39 2.19 5.12
C GLY A 257 5.38 3.28 4.76
N ASP A 258 4.87 3.24 3.53
CA ASP A 258 3.90 4.23 3.00
C ASP A 258 2.69 4.44 3.90
N GLY A 259 2.07 3.36 4.41
CA GLY A 259 0.88 3.47 5.25
C GLY A 259 1.12 4.32 6.51
N ALA A 260 2.25 4.11 7.20
CA ALA A 260 2.64 4.92 8.36
C ALA A 260 2.95 6.37 7.98
N MET A 261 3.61 6.59 6.83
CA MET A 261 3.89 7.95 6.35
C MET A 261 2.61 8.72 6.02
N GLN A 262 1.64 8.06 5.39
CA GLN A 262 0.34 8.65 5.09
C GLN A 262 -0.45 8.95 6.38
N ASP A 263 -0.40 8.04 7.36
CA ASP A 263 -1.00 8.29 8.67
C ASP A 263 -0.35 9.49 9.37
N PHE A 264 0.97 9.62 9.31
CA PHE A 264 1.66 10.79 9.83
C PHE A 264 1.20 12.07 9.14
N GLN A 265 1.18 12.10 7.81
CA GLN A 265 0.69 13.25 7.03
C GLN A 265 -0.77 13.61 7.40
N ARG A 266 -1.67 12.62 7.45
CA ARG A 266 -3.10 12.81 7.78
C ARG A 266 -3.31 13.34 9.20
N VAL A 267 -2.57 12.82 10.18
CA VAL A 267 -2.67 13.25 11.57
C VAL A 267 -2.19 14.69 11.71
N VAL A 268 -1.04 15.05 11.13
CA VAL A 268 -0.46 16.38 11.35
C VAL A 268 -1.08 17.48 10.48
N THR A 269 -1.66 17.14 9.32
CA THR A 269 -2.19 18.14 8.37
C THR A 269 -3.66 17.98 8.00
N GLY A 270 -4.24 16.78 8.11
CA GLY A 270 -5.53 16.46 7.49
C GLY A 270 -5.48 16.23 5.98
N HIS A 271 -4.29 16.31 5.38
CA HIS A 271 -4.02 15.97 4.00
C HIS A 271 -2.94 14.89 3.91
N PHE A 272 -2.80 14.28 2.73
CA PHE A 272 -1.67 13.43 2.39
C PHE A 272 -1.46 13.41 0.87
N GLY A 273 -0.35 12.85 0.41
CA GLY A 273 -0.06 12.67 -1.02
C GLY A 273 -0.17 13.97 -1.81
N LEU A 274 -0.72 13.90 -3.03
CA LEU A 274 -0.84 15.08 -3.92
C LEU A 274 -1.68 16.23 -3.33
N THR A 275 -2.67 15.93 -2.49
CA THR A 275 -3.44 16.99 -1.81
C THR A 275 -2.58 17.78 -0.83
N LEU A 276 -1.70 17.11 -0.09
CA LEU A 276 -0.76 17.78 0.80
C LEU A 276 0.31 18.53 0.00
N LEU A 277 0.81 17.95 -1.09
CA LEU A 277 1.76 18.63 -1.98
C LEU A 277 1.19 19.96 -2.48
N LYS A 278 -0.06 19.95 -2.95
CA LYS A 278 -0.75 21.15 -3.41
C LYS A 278 -0.95 22.17 -2.29
N ALA A 279 -1.38 21.73 -1.10
CA ALA A 279 -1.54 22.62 0.04
C ALA A 279 -0.22 23.29 0.46
N LEU A 280 0.90 22.57 0.40
CA LEU A 280 2.24 23.11 0.64
C LEU A 280 2.64 24.13 -0.44
N GLN A 281 2.39 23.83 -1.71
CA GLN A 281 2.67 24.74 -2.83
C GLN A 281 1.88 26.04 -2.70
N ASP A 282 0.56 25.94 -2.49
CA ASP A 282 -0.32 27.10 -2.33
C ASP A 282 0.12 27.99 -1.14
N ALA A 283 0.47 27.37 0.00
CA ALA A 283 0.96 28.10 1.18
C ALA A 283 2.33 28.76 0.93
N ILE A 284 3.25 28.08 0.26
CA ILE A 284 4.57 28.61 -0.08
C ILE A 284 4.44 29.77 -1.07
N ASP A 285 3.63 29.64 -2.11
CA ASP A 285 3.41 30.70 -3.10
C ASP A 285 2.80 31.94 -2.46
N HIS A 286 1.92 31.76 -1.47
CA HIS A 286 1.33 32.86 -0.71
C HIS A 286 2.38 33.62 0.13
N HIS A 287 3.24 32.91 0.87
CA HIS A 287 4.18 33.52 1.84
C HIS A 287 5.56 33.84 1.27
N ARG A 288 5.94 33.20 0.16
CA ARG A 288 7.22 33.38 -0.52
C ARG A 288 7.07 33.24 -2.05
N PRO A 289 6.41 34.22 -2.71
CA PRO A 289 6.24 34.20 -4.16
C PRO A 289 7.56 33.98 -4.90
N GLY A 290 7.55 33.06 -5.88
CA GLY A 290 8.72 32.71 -6.68
C GLY A 290 9.63 31.63 -6.09
N PHE A 291 9.35 31.15 -4.87
CA PHE A 291 9.97 29.94 -4.37
C PHE A 291 9.25 28.70 -4.91
N GLN A 292 9.96 27.84 -5.62
CA GLN A 292 9.40 26.62 -6.20
C GLN A 292 9.76 25.40 -5.36
N LEU A 293 8.74 24.74 -4.79
CA LEU A 293 8.89 23.49 -4.03
C LEU A 293 9.37 22.32 -4.91
N ASP A 294 9.15 22.41 -6.21
CA ASP A 294 9.50 21.47 -7.25
C ASP A 294 10.55 22.03 -8.21
N ALA A 295 11.42 22.95 -7.74
CA ALA A 295 12.48 23.52 -8.55
C ALA A 295 13.28 22.43 -9.30
N ASP A 296 13.53 22.61 -10.58
CA ASP A 296 14.19 21.63 -11.46
C ASP A 296 15.42 20.95 -10.86
N GLY A 297 16.26 21.72 -10.16
CA GLY A 297 17.47 21.20 -9.51
C GLY A 297 17.16 20.19 -8.40
N LEU A 298 16.11 20.44 -7.60
CA LEU A 298 15.65 19.54 -6.56
C LEU A 298 15.06 18.27 -7.18
N ILE A 299 14.15 18.40 -8.14
CA ILE A 299 13.52 17.25 -8.80
C ILE A 299 14.56 16.34 -9.47
N ARG A 300 15.57 16.91 -10.15
CA ARG A 300 16.69 16.13 -10.71
C ARG A 300 17.45 15.34 -9.65
N SER A 301 17.73 15.96 -8.50
CA SER A 301 18.41 15.26 -7.39
C SER A 301 17.57 14.10 -6.84
N LEU A 302 16.25 14.30 -6.70
CA LEU A 302 15.34 13.24 -6.22
C LEU A 302 15.22 12.10 -7.23
N LEU A 303 15.04 12.38 -8.52
CA LEU A 303 15.04 11.38 -9.58
C LEU A 303 16.36 10.60 -9.64
N SER A 304 17.50 11.28 -9.44
CA SER A 304 18.81 10.62 -9.37
C SER A 304 18.93 9.72 -8.13
N ALA A 305 18.35 10.11 -7.00
CA ALA A 305 18.33 9.30 -5.78
C ALA A 305 17.47 8.05 -5.94
N GLU A 306 16.28 8.19 -6.54
CA GLU A 306 15.43 7.06 -6.94
C GLU A 306 16.21 6.11 -7.85
N GLU A 307 16.73 6.60 -8.99
CA GLU A 307 17.47 5.78 -9.95
C GLU A 307 18.68 5.06 -9.33
N SER A 308 19.40 5.73 -8.42
CA SER A 308 20.50 5.11 -7.70
C SER A 308 20.03 4.00 -6.78
N ALA A 309 18.94 4.19 -6.03
CA ALA A 309 18.34 3.16 -5.20
C ALA A 309 17.89 1.95 -6.05
N ARG A 310 17.27 2.22 -7.21
CA ARG A 310 16.87 1.20 -8.18
C ARG A 310 18.06 0.42 -8.74
N ARG A 311 19.16 1.07 -9.06
CA ARG A 311 20.34 0.30 -9.48
C ARG A 311 20.90 -0.49 -8.31
N MET A 312 21.08 0.14 -7.14
CA MET A 312 21.68 -0.54 -5.99
C MET A 312 20.98 -1.86 -5.63
N HIS A 313 19.66 -1.92 -5.61
CA HIS A 313 18.98 -3.17 -5.27
C HIS A 313 18.92 -4.19 -6.42
N ALA A 314 18.89 -3.77 -7.69
CA ALA A 314 18.94 -4.71 -8.82
C ALA A 314 20.29 -5.45 -8.86
N TRP A 315 21.35 -4.78 -8.40
CA TRP A 315 22.70 -5.34 -8.31
C TRP A 315 23.03 -5.92 -6.93
N GLN A 316 22.10 -5.85 -5.97
CA GLN A 316 22.32 -6.35 -4.61
C GLN A 316 22.34 -7.88 -4.63
N ARG A 317 23.49 -8.48 -4.28
CA ARG A 317 23.54 -9.91 -3.98
C ARG A 317 22.57 -10.19 -2.84
N GLN A 318 21.78 -11.28 -2.92
CA GLN A 318 20.79 -11.71 -1.92
C GLN A 318 21.31 -11.71 -0.45
N ALA A 319 22.63 -11.72 -0.26
CA ALA A 319 23.30 -11.71 1.04
C ALA A 319 23.50 -10.32 1.69
N HIS A 320 23.31 -9.20 0.99
CA HIS A 320 23.47 -7.87 1.61
C HIS A 320 22.15 -7.35 2.19
N PRO A 321 22.12 -6.74 3.38
CA PRO A 321 20.88 -6.27 3.99
C PRO A 321 20.30 -5.09 3.21
N ALA A 322 19.02 -5.17 2.83
CA ALA A 322 18.23 -4.07 2.25
C ALA A 322 18.36 -2.73 3.03
N LYS A 323 18.74 -2.80 4.31
CA LYS A 323 18.93 -1.66 5.23
C LYS A 323 19.96 -0.63 4.76
N GLN A 324 21.05 -1.03 4.09
CA GLN A 324 22.08 -0.08 3.65
C GLN A 324 21.58 0.79 2.50
N MET A 325 20.87 0.17 1.54
CA MET A 325 20.28 0.89 0.41
C MET A 325 19.22 1.88 0.89
N THR A 326 18.27 1.45 1.74
CA THR A 326 17.20 2.34 2.21
C THR A 326 17.74 3.55 2.98
N ALA A 327 18.84 3.35 3.74
CA ALA A 327 19.52 4.43 4.42
C ALA A 327 20.20 5.42 3.46
N ALA A 328 20.94 4.94 2.46
CA ALA A 328 21.59 5.79 1.46
C ALA A 328 20.56 6.58 0.64
N TRP A 329 19.47 5.91 0.24
CA TRP A 329 18.35 6.52 -0.46
C TRP A 329 17.67 7.61 0.38
N HIS A 330 17.42 7.36 1.66
CA HIS A 330 16.86 8.37 2.56
C HIS A 330 17.79 9.57 2.75
N ALA A 331 19.08 9.31 2.97
CA ALA A 331 20.07 10.37 3.13
C ALA A 331 20.14 11.28 1.90
N ALA A 332 20.05 10.72 0.69
CA ALA A 332 20.02 11.51 -0.55
C ALA A 332 18.80 12.44 -0.62
N PHE A 333 17.62 11.97 -0.19
CA PHE A 333 16.42 12.79 -0.08
C PHE A 333 16.60 13.91 0.95
N GLU A 334 17.06 13.57 2.14
CA GLU A 334 17.27 14.53 3.24
C GLU A 334 18.26 15.64 2.84
N GLN A 335 19.39 15.27 2.22
CA GLN A 335 20.41 16.19 1.74
C GLN A 335 19.88 17.15 0.66
N ALA A 336 18.92 16.73 -0.15
CA ALA A 336 18.32 17.58 -1.17
C ALA A 336 17.20 18.48 -0.60
N ILE A 337 16.31 17.91 0.22
CA ILE A 337 15.07 18.56 0.66
C ILE A 337 15.34 19.54 1.81
N VAL A 338 16.03 19.11 2.87
CA VAL A 338 16.15 19.92 4.09
C VAL A 338 16.81 21.28 3.81
N PRO A 339 17.97 21.36 3.10
CA PRO A 339 18.55 22.65 2.76
C PRO A 339 17.65 23.47 1.84
N HIS A 340 16.94 22.83 0.90
CA HIS A 340 16.03 23.51 0.00
C HIS A 340 14.91 24.21 0.77
N ILE A 341 14.21 23.50 1.67
CA ILE A 341 13.13 24.04 2.51
C ILE A 341 13.65 25.15 3.44
N LYS A 342 14.84 25.00 4.03
CA LYS A 342 15.44 26.03 4.89
C LYS A 342 15.69 27.36 4.16
N ARG A 343 15.79 27.38 2.82
CA ARG A 343 15.91 28.62 2.03
C ARG A 343 14.63 29.45 1.98
N LEU A 344 13.48 28.93 2.42
CA LEU A 344 12.26 29.74 2.62
C LEU A 344 12.52 30.90 3.60
N GLY A 345 13.41 30.68 4.57
CA GLY A 345 13.63 31.59 5.69
C GLY A 345 12.59 31.39 6.80
N GLN A 346 12.98 31.74 8.03
CA GLN A 346 12.20 31.38 9.23
C GLN A 346 10.76 31.91 9.20
N ALA A 347 10.56 33.18 8.82
CA ALA A 347 9.24 33.81 8.81
C ALA A 347 8.27 33.10 7.85
N ALA A 348 8.73 32.75 6.64
CA ALA A 348 7.91 32.01 5.68
C ALA A 348 7.68 30.56 6.12
N LEU A 349 8.70 29.92 6.72
CA LEU A 349 8.57 28.58 7.28
C LEU A 349 7.47 28.51 8.35
N ASP A 350 7.47 29.47 9.28
CA ASP A 350 6.46 29.55 10.34
C ASP A 350 5.05 29.81 9.78
N ALA A 351 4.94 30.66 8.76
CA ALA A 351 3.67 30.96 8.12
C ALA A 351 3.11 29.75 7.33
N VAL A 352 3.97 29.04 6.59
CA VAL A 352 3.61 27.80 5.90
C VAL A 352 3.22 26.72 6.90
N ALA A 353 3.97 26.55 7.99
CA ALA A 353 3.62 25.61 9.06
C ALA A 353 2.27 25.98 9.69
N HIS A 354 1.98 27.27 9.86
CA HIS A 354 0.70 27.72 10.37
C HIS A 354 -0.47 27.35 9.43
N ASP A 355 -0.29 27.47 8.12
CA ASP A 355 -1.38 27.23 7.16
C ASP A 355 -1.62 25.75 6.87
N VAL A 356 -0.57 24.91 6.93
CA VAL A 356 -0.64 23.49 6.56
C VAL A 356 -0.88 22.56 7.76
N LEU A 357 -0.40 22.91 8.96
CA LEU A 357 -0.56 22.05 10.15
C LEU A 357 -1.94 22.24 10.79
N ARG A 358 -2.48 21.15 11.35
CA ARG A 358 -3.76 21.18 12.08
C ARG A 358 -3.74 22.18 13.23
N GLY A 359 -4.89 22.82 13.47
CA GLY A 359 -5.09 23.74 14.59
C GLY A 359 -4.76 23.13 15.96
N SER A 360 -5.17 21.88 16.21
CA SER A 360 -4.90 21.17 17.46
C SER A 360 -3.40 20.94 17.70
N LEU A 361 -2.62 20.70 16.65
CA LEU A 361 -1.16 20.56 16.74
C LEU A 361 -0.51 21.91 17.05
N LYS A 362 -0.90 22.96 16.33
CA LYS A 362 -0.39 24.34 16.54
C LYS A 362 -0.64 24.84 17.97
N ASN A 363 -1.77 24.45 18.55
CA ASN A 363 -2.19 24.84 19.89
C ASN A 363 -1.69 23.89 21.00
N GLY A 364 -0.87 22.87 20.68
CA GLY A 364 -0.34 21.91 21.64
C GLY A 364 -1.38 20.95 22.23
N GLN A 365 -2.56 20.86 21.61
CA GLN A 365 -3.65 19.96 22.01
C GLN A 365 -3.51 18.54 21.42
N LEU A 366 -2.70 18.41 20.37
CA LEU A 366 -2.39 17.14 19.70
C LEU A 366 -0.89 16.89 19.79
N LYS A 367 -0.52 15.73 20.36
CA LYS A 367 0.83 15.18 20.33
C LYS A 367 0.89 14.02 19.35
N VAL A 368 1.97 13.94 18.59
CA VAL A 368 2.18 12.91 17.55
C VAL A 368 3.57 12.36 17.71
N THR A 369 3.68 11.07 17.99
CA THR A 369 4.93 10.33 17.97
C THR A 369 4.95 9.42 16.75
N TRP A 370 5.93 9.59 15.87
CA TRP A 370 6.18 8.66 14.77
C TRP A 370 7.46 7.87 15.05
N ALA A 371 7.33 6.56 15.24
CA ALA A 371 8.42 5.66 15.54
C ALA A 371 8.60 4.61 14.43
N HIS A 372 9.84 4.22 14.15
CA HIS A 372 10.13 3.12 13.23
C HIS A 372 11.42 2.38 13.61
N ARG A 373 11.44 1.07 13.37
CA ARG A 373 12.50 0.16 13.84
C ARG A 373 13.88 0.45 13.24
N LEU A 374 13.92 0.97 12.02
CA LEU A 374 15.17 1.29 11.32
C LEU A 374 15.60 2.74 11.57
N SER A 375 16.82 3.08 11.16
CA SER A 375 17.33 4.46 11.21
C SER A 375 16.61 5.42 10.27
N THR A 376 15.96 4.88 9.25
CA THR A 376 15.26 5.62 8.21
C THR A 376 13.95 4.90 7.95
N PRO A 377 12.95 5.61 7.40
CA PRO A 377 11.79 4.94 6.85
C PRO A 377 12.19 3.88 5.80
N GLU A 378 11.35 2.87 5.66
CA GLU A 378 11.60 1.67 4.87
C GLU A 378 11.24 1.90 3.39
N TYR A 379 10.70 0.89 2.71
CA TYR A 379 10.14 1.03 1.37
C TYR A 379 8.93 1.95 1.44
N ALA A 380 9.05 3.11 0.80
CA ALA A 380 7.99 4.09 0.66
C ALA A 380 8.17 4.83 -0.66
N TYR A 381 7.09 5.20 -1.32
CA TYR A 381 7.16 5.97 -2.55
C TYR A 381 7.80 7.34 -2.32
N ALA A 382 8.46 7.85 -3.37
CA ALA A 382 9.20 9.12 -3.37
C ALA A 382 8.38 10.28 -2.80
N LEU A 383 7.10 10.40 -3.18
CA LEU A 383 6.21 11.47 -2.72
C LEU A 383 6.00 11.42 -1.20
N ASN A 384 5.68 10.25 -0.63
CA ASN A 384 5.46 10.13 0.81
C ASN A 384 6.73 10.44 1.60
N ARG A 385 7.89 9.97 1.12
CA ARG A 385 9.20 10.28 1.68
C ARG A 385 9.48 11.78 1.64
N PHE A 386 9.22 12.42 0.49
CA PHE A 386 9.38 13.85 0.29
C PHE A 386 8.53 14.65 1.27
N LEU A 387 7.22 14.39 1.30
CA LEU A 387 6.26 15.11 2.14
C LEU A 387 6.57 14.97 3.64
N CYS A 388 6.92 13.76 4.09
CA CYS A 388 7.29 13.54 5.48
C CYS A 388 8.57 14.30 5.87
N LEU A 389 9.56 14.41 4.98
CA LEU A 389 10.76 15.21 5.23
C LEU A 389 10.47 16.72 5.27
N VAL A 390 9.60 17.20 4.38
CA VAL A 390 9.13 18.60 4.41
C VAL A 390 8.42 18.89 5.73
N LEU A 391 7.43 18.07 6.11
CA LEU A 391 6.69 18.22 7.36
C LEU A 391 7.58 18.12 8.59
N ASN A 392 8.49 17.15 8.62
CA ASN A 392 9.45 17.02 9.72
C ASN A 392 10.30 18.29 9.85
N THR A 393 10.76 18.85 8.74
CA THR A 393 11.52 20.12 8.73
C THR A 393 10.67 21.30 9.20
N LEU A 394 9.41 21.41 8.75
CA LEU A 394 8.48 22.44 9.22
C LEU A 394 8.29 22.36 10.73
N CYS A 395 8.03 21.16 11.26
CA CYS A 395 7.80 20.96 12.70
C CYS A 395 9.06 21.19 13.54
N SER A 396 10.23 20.71 13.09
CA SER A 396 11.48 20.82 13.85
C SER A 396 12.06 22.24 13.85
N GLU A 397 11.85 22.99 12.78
CA GLU A 397 12.40 24.34 12.61
C GLU A 397 11.41 25.44 13.02
N ALA A 398 10.12 25.15 13.20
CA ALA A 398 9.11 26.13 13.61
C ALA A 398 9.55 26.95 14.84
N SER A 399 9.39 28.28 14.82
CA SER A 399 9.70 29.15 15.96
C SER A 399 8.80 28.86 17.17
N SER A 400 7.60 28.32 16.92
CA SER A 400 6.67 27.92 17.98
C SER A 400 7.18 26.67 18.71
N ASN A 401 7.54 26.83 19.99
CA ASN A 401 7.84 25.71 20.87
C ASN A 401 6.67 24.71 20.98
N MET A 402 5.42 25.17 20.79
CA MET A 402 4.26 24.28 20.80
C MET A 402 4.30 23.31 19.63
N ILE A 403 4.63 23.77 18.43
CA ILE A 403 4.76 22.89 17.26
C ILE A 403 5.94 21.92 17.46
N LYS A 404 7.10 22.44 17.87
CA LYS A 404 8.33 21.64 18.11
C LYS A 404 8.15 20.50 19.09
N HIS A 405 7.36 20.70 20.14
CA HIS A 405 7.11 19.69 21.17
C HIS A 405 5.88 18.81 20.89
N SER A 406 5.09 19.14 19.87
CA SER A 406 3.90 18.36 19.49
C SER A 406 4.21 17.22 18.54
N VAL A 407 5.34 17.25 17.83
CA VAL A 407 5.75 16.16 16.92
C VAL A 407 7.10 15.61 17.35
N GLN A 408 7.16 14.29 17.52
CA GLN A 408 8.38 13.57 17.87
C GLN A 408 8.65 12.44 16.88
N LEU A 409 9.78 12.51 16.18
CA LEU A 409 10.27 11.43 15.32
C LEU A 409 11.26 10.58 16.11
N LEU A 410 10.98 9.28 16.22
CA LEU A 410 11.76 8.30 16.95
C LEU A 410 12.28 7.20 16.01
N PRO A 411 13.36 7.47 15.24
CA PRO A 411 14.00 6.43 14.45
C PRO A 411 14.68 5.42 15.38
N ARG A 412 14.83 4.17 14.94
CA ARG A 412 15.40 3.06 15.72
C ARG A 412 14.66 2.77 17.03
N HIS A 413 13.34 2.94 17.01
CA HIS A 413 12.46 2.60 18.13
C HIS A 413 11.37 1.63 17.67
N GLU A 414 11.03 0.68 18.53
CA GLU A 414 9.96 -0.28 18.30
C GLU A 414 9.05 -0.39 19.52
N ILE A 415 7.78 -0.72 19.30
CA ILE A 415 6.85 -0.97 20.41
C ILE A 415 7.23 -2.29 21.07
N THR A 416 7.49 -2.25 22.37
CA THR A 416 7.77 -3.44 23.19
C THR A 416 6.65 -3.75 24.17
N ALA A 417 5.84 -2.76 24.55
CA ALA A 417 4.66 -2.98 25.36
C ALA A 417 3.55 -1.96 25.04
N ILE A 418 2.31 -2.42 25.14
CA ILE A 418 1.10 -1.58 25.19
C ILE A 418 0.27 -2.11 26.35
N SER A 419 -0.21 -1.21 27.21
CA SER A 419 -1.11 -1.56 28.31
C SER A 419 -2.16 -0.47 28.47
N PRO A 420 -3.39 -0.79 28.94
CA PRO A 420 -4.35 0.25 29.32
C PRO A 420 -3.73 1.25 30.32
N SER A 421 -3.97 2.54 30.13
CA SER A 421 -3.52 3.56 31.07
C SER A 421 -4.26 3.40 32.41
N ALA A 422 -3.62 3.79 33.52
CA ALA A 422 -4.28 3.86 34.82
C ALA A 422 -5.49 4.81 34.84
N LYS A 423 -5.59 5.74 33.87
CA LYS A 423 -6.73 6.65 33.70
C LYS A 423 -7.85 6.08 32.85
N ALA A 424 -7.62 4.97 32.16
CA ALA A 424 -8.63 4.31 31.34
C ALA A 424 -9.53 3.42 32.21
N ASN A 425 -10.81 3.37 31.85
CA ASN A 425 -11.66 2.27 32.30
C ASN A 425 -11.07 0.96 31.77
N HIS A 426 -10.93 -0.05 32.63
CA HIS A 426 -10.38 -1.34 32.21
C HIS A 426 -11.20 -1.92 31.05
N HIS A 427 -10.51 -2.26 29.96
CA HIS A 427 -11.09 -2.93 28.81
C HIS A 427 -10.20 -4.09 28.36
N PRO A 428 -10.77 -5.11 27.72
CA PRO A 428 -9.97 -6.13 27.03
C PRO A 428 -9.42 -5.55 25.71
N CYS A 429 -8.10 -5.56 25.54
CA CYS A 429 -7.43 -5.12 24.30
C CYS A 429 -7.54 -6.19 23.20
N VAL A 430 -8.74 -6.60 22.80
CA VAL A 430 -8.96 -7.75 21.89
C VAL A 430 -9.27 -7.36 20.45
N SER A 431 -9.48 -6.07 20.15
CA SER A 431 -9.70 -5.58 18.78
C SER A 431 -9.36 -4.10 18.67
N ALA A 432 -8.93 -3.66 17.48
CA ALA A 432 -8.64 -2.25 17.20
C ALA A 432 -9.82 -1.33 17.51
N LYS A 433 -11.03 -1.70 17.10
CA LYS A 433 -12.26 -0.93 17.35
C LYS A 433 -12.51 -0.69 18.84
N GLY A 434 -12.15 -1.64 19.70
CA GLY A 434 -12.31 -1.49 21.15
C GLY A 434 -11.27 -0.58 21.81
N CYS A 435 -10.13 -0.36 21.16
CA CYS A 435 -9.01 0.40 21.71
C CYS A 435 -8.93 1.85 21.21
N ILE A 436 -9.53 2.19 20.06
CA ILE A 436 -9.53 3.56 19.53
C ILE A 436 -10.25 4.51 20.49
N GLY A 437 -9.59 5.61 20.86
CA GLY A 437 -10.12 6.61 21.80
C GLY A 437 -9.98 6.22 23.27
N VAL A 438 -9.42 5.05 23.57
CA VAL A 438 -9.13 4.60 24.94
C VAL A 438 -7.67 4.86 25.28
N LEU A 439 -7.41 5.38 26.49
CA LEU A 439 -6.06 5.73 26.91
C LEU A 439 -5.20 4.48 27.18
N HIS A 440 -4.02 4.47 26.57
CA HIS A 440 -3.01 3.42 26.71
C HIS A 440 -1.66 4.04 27.10
N ASP A 441 -0.85 3.24 27.79
CA ASP A 441 0.57 3.49 27.93
C ASP A 441 1.33 2.64 26.92
N VAL A 442 2.18 3.28 26.12
CA VAL A 442 3.01 2.65 25.09
C VAL A 442 4.46 2.73 25.54
N THR A 443 5.16 1.60 25.53
CA THR A 443 6.61 1.58 25.72
C THR A 443 7.28 1.32 24.38
N LEU A 444 8.06 2.29 23.92
CA LEU A 444 8.98 2.11 22.82
C LEU A 444 10.35 1.74 23.36
N THR A 445 11.09 0.84 22.72
CA THR A 445 12.48 0.55 23.09
C THR A 445 13.39 0.96 21.95
N SER A 446 14.44 1.71 22.28
CA SER A 446 15.46 2.09 21.30
C SER A 446 16.33 0.89 20.91
N HIS A 447 17.03 0.96 19.79
CA HIS A 447 18.04 -0.03 19.41
C HIS A 447 19.18 -0.24 20.43
N THR A 448 19.35 0.67 21.41
CA THR A 448 20.31 0.50 22.51
C THR A 448 19.67 -0.18 23.73
N GLY A 449 18.42 -0.63 23.64
CA GLY A 449 17.68 -1.28 24.72
C GLY A 449 17.08 -0.30 25.74
N LEU A 450 17.15 1.02 25.51
CA LEU A 450 16.62 2.00 26.45
C LEU A 450 15.11 2.16 26.24
N PRO A 451 14.29 2.01 27.30
CA PRO A 451 12.85 2.23 27.20
C PRO A 451 12.51 3.73 27.09
N HIS A 452 11.49 4.02 26.31
CA HIS A 452 10.92 5.33 26.06
C HIS A 452 9.39 5.23 26.27
N PRO A 453 8.91 5.42 27.52
CA PRO A 453 7.50 5.31 27.83
C PRO A 453 6.73 6.55 27.35
N ILE A 454 5.58 6.32 26.75
CA ILE A 454 4.61 7.34 26.32
C ILE A 454 3.30 7.05 27.04
N LYS A 455 2.80 8.03 27.79
CA LYS A 455 1.61 7.88 28.64
C LYS A 455 0.37 8.44 27.95
N ASP A 456 -0.78 7.87 28.30
CA ASP A 456 -2.10 8.40 27.91
C ASP A 456 -2.24 8.62 26.39
N VAL A 457 -1.88 7.62 25.61
CA VAL A 457 -2.04 7.55 24.15
C VAL A 457 -3.47 7.12 23.83
N ASP A 458 -4.23 7.92 23.10
CA ASP A 458 -5.63 7.63 22.75
C ASP A 458 -5.80 7.11 21.31
N LEU A 459 -4.73 7.08 20.51
CA LEU A 459 -4.69 6.42 19.22
C LEU A 459 -3.32 5.80 18.96
N ILE A 460 -3.28 4.48 18.78
CA ILE A 460 -2.07 3.74 18.43
C ILE A 460 -2.27 3.11 17.04
N ILE A 461 -1.43 3.52 16.10
CA ILE A 461 -1.41 3.03 14.73
C ILE A 461 -0.17 2.16 14.55
N VAL A 462 -0.36 0.89 14.19
CA VAL A 462 0.73 -0.06 13.92
C VAL A 462 0.70 -0.42 12.44
N ARG A 463 1.80 -0.16 11.73
CA ARG A 463 1.99 -0.29 10.28
C ARG A 463 3.32 -0.95 10.00
N HIS A 464 3.49 -2.21 10.40
CA HIS A 464 4.75 -2.94 10.21
C HIS A 464 4.83 -3.69 8.87
N GLY A 465 3.96 -3.29 7.93
CA GLY A 465 3.88 -3.85 6.58
C GLY A 465 2.83 -4.95 6.49
N ALA A 466 2.83 -5.70 5.40
CA ALA A 466 2.10 -6.96 5.31
C ALA A 466 3.03 -8.11 5.73
N ASP A 467 2.45 -9.10 6.41
CA ASP A 467 3.15 -10.31 6.82
C ASP A 467 3.89 -10.93 5.63
N ARG A 468 4.93 -11.72 5.94
CA ARG A 468 5.62 -12.54 4.94
C ARG A 468 4.64 -13.59 4.46
N SER A 469 3.85 -13.27 3.42
CA SER A 469 2.97 -14.20 2.70
C SER A 469 3.57 -15.61 2.74
N THR A 470 2.88 -16.51 3.45
CA THR A 470 3.28 -17.91 3.60
C THR A 470 2.95 -18.74 2.36
N THR A 471 2.34 -18.11 1.35
CA THR A 471 1.98 -18.76 0.08
C THR A 471 3.26 -19.25 -0.61
N PRO A 472 3.37 -20.56 -0.93
CA PRO A 472 4.52 -21.10 -1.62
C PRO A 472 4.62 -20.54 -3.05
N GLY A 473 5.82 -20.10 -3.43
CA GLY A 473 6.08 -19.47 -4.72
C GLY A 473 6.82 -18.13 -4.60
N ARG A 474 7.92 -18.09 -3.82
CA ARG A 474 8.71 -16.86 -3.66
C ARG A 474 9.37 -16.48 -4.99
N GLY A 475 8.67 -15.68 -5.79
CA GLY A 475 9.30 -14.85 -6.80
C GLY A 475 10.35 -13.94 -6.15
N PRO A 476 11.34 -13.46 -6.91
CA PRO A 476 12.34 -12.54 -6.37
C PRO A 476 11.66 -11.31 -5.76
N TYR A 477 12.07 -10.94 -4.55
CA TYR A 477 11.67 -9.68 -3.93
C TYR A 477 12.22 -8.54 -4.77
N ALA A 478 11.37 -7.89 -5.56
CA ALA A 478 11.70 -6.70 -6.31
C ALA A 478 10.76 -5.57 -5.86
N PRO A 479 11.25 -4.49 -5.23
CA PRO A 479 10.52 -3.24 -5.06
C PRO A 479 10.21 -2.70 -6.45
N GLU A 480 8.96 -2.45 -6.82
CA GLU A 480 8.61 -2.12 -8.21
C GLU A 480 8.98 -0.71 -8.66
N GLN A 481 9.38 0.20 -7.77
CA GLN A 481 10.14 1.37 -8.24
C GLN A 481 11.30 0.89 -9.16
N MET A 482 11.78 -0.34 -8.95
CA MET A 482 12.85 -1.03 -9.66
C MET A 482 12.43 -2.06 -10.72
N THR A 483 11.14 -2.31 -10.95
CA THR A 483 10.73 -3.23 -12.02
C THR A 483 10.45 -2.45 -13.31
N PRO A 484 10.93 -2.94 -14.45
CA PRO A 484 10.97 -2.20 -15.72
C PRO A 484 9.62 -2.23 -16.44
N TYR A 485 8.52 -1.95 -15.74
CA TYR A 485 7.27 -1.65 -16.42
C TYR A 485 7.33 -0.19 -16.87
N ASP A 486 8.26 0.12 -17.77
CA ASP A 486 8.14 1.31 -18.61
C ASP A 486 6.89 1.08 -19.46
N ILE A 487 5.73 1.52 -18.95
CA ILE A 487 4.53 1.63 -19.77
C ILE A 487 4.86 2.70 -20.80
N PRO A 488 4.87 2.40 -22.11
CA PRO A 488 4.92 3.45 -23.11
C PRO A 488 3.70 4.36 -22.87
N VAL A 489 3.96 5.61 -22.52
CA VAL A 489 2.92 6.64 -22.37
C VAL A 489 2.27 6.91 -23.72
#